data_AF-A0A7W5Q3J2-F1
#
_entry.id   AF-A0A7W5Q3J2-F1
#
_cell.length_a   1.000
_cell.length_b   1.000
_cell.length_c   1.000
_cell.angle_alpha   90.00
_cell.angle_beta   90.00
_cell.angle_gamma   90.00
#
_symmetry.space_group_name_H-M   'P 1'
#
loop_
_entity.id
_entity.type
_entity.pdbx_description
1 polymer ?
#
loop_
_entity_poly.entity_id
_entity_poly.type
_entity_poly.pdbx_seq_one_letter_code
_entity_poly.pdbx_strand_id
1 'polypeptide(L)' 'MDPVPTYLCGKTAIVEAIMEPTAVHNEEEAFGRNAGSDRHHYRIAVAMTEVWNGYASSPNDNLRIEVFETWLEGVAE' A
#
# COMPACT_ATOMS: atom_id res chain seq x y z
N MET A 1 8.72 4.42 -12.05
CA MET A 1 7.47 4.94 -11.48
C MET A 1 6.64 3.70 -11.26
N ASP A 2 6.56 3.30 -10.00
CA ASP A 2 5.93 2.05 -9.60
C ASP A 2 4.42 2.17 -9.89
N PRO A 3 3.76 1.12 -10.39
CA PRO A 3 2.33 1.12 -10.71
C PRO A 3 1.46 1.21 -9.44
N VAL A 4 1.32 2.42 -8.89
CA VAL A 4 0.38 2.71 -7.80
C VAL A 4 -1.06 2.65 -8.33
N PRO A 5 -1.97 1.90 -7.69
CA PRO A 5 -3.39 1.97 -8.02
C PRO A 5 -3.94 3.38 -7.79
N THR A 6 -4.38 4.06 -8.86
CA THR A 6 -4.79 5.47 -8.81
C THR A 6 -5.90 5.76 -7.79
N TYR A 7 -6.76 4.78 -7.50
CA TYR A 7 -7.85 4.92 -6.54
C TYR A 7 -7.39 5.02 -5.08
N LEU A 8 -6.10 4.79 -4.79
CA LEU A 8 -5.52 4.89 -3.45
C LEU A 8 -4.70 6.16 -3.24
N CYS A 9 -4.33 6.86 -4.31
CA CYS A 9 -3.52 8.07 -4.22
C CYS A 9 -4.26 9.14 -3.39
N GLY A 10 -3.58 9.68 -2.37
CA GLY A 10 -4.13 10.70 -1.49
C GLY A 10 -5.15 10.20 -0.45
N LYS A 11 -5.30 8.88 -0.30
CA LYS A 11 -6.16 8.29 0.74
C LYS A 11 -5.37 8.02 2.01
N THR A 12 -6.01 8.26 3.15
CA THR A 12 -5.46 7.88 4.46
C THR A 12 -5.73 6.42 4.75
N ALA A 13 -4.75 5.74 5.35
CA ALA A 13 -4.82 4.33 5.67
C ALA A 13 -4.24 4.07 7.07
N ILE A 14 -4.61 2.94 7.66
CA ILE A 14 -3.98 2.43 8.88
C ILE A 14 -2.98 1.34 8.50
N VAL A 15 -1.75 1.45 9.01
CA VAL A 15 -0.76 0.37 8.92
C VAL A 15 -1.15 -0.72 9.90
N GLU A 16 -1.52 -1.91 9.39
CA GLU A 16 -1.91 -3.05 10.22
C GLU A 16 -0.73 -3.99 10.51
N ALA A 17 0.24 -4.09 9.59
CA ALA A 17 1.41 -4.94 9.77
C ALA A 17 2.60 -4.46 8.93
N ILE A 18 3.80 -4.75 9.43
CA ILE A 18 5.03 -4.76 8.64
C ILE A 18 5.22 -6.19 8.14
N MET A 19 5.39 -6.39 6.85
CA MET A 19 5.54 -7.71 6.25
C MET A 19 7.00 -8.17 6.34
N GLU A 20 7.22 -9.39 6.81
CA GLU A 20 8.54 -10.03 6.91
C GLU A 20 8.58 -11.37 6.15
N PRO A 21 9.74 -11.76 5.57
CA PRO A 21 10.95 -10.94 5.42
C PRO A 21 10.71 -9.77 4.47
N THR A 22 11.55 -8.73 4.53
CA THR A 22 11.57 -7.68 3.51
C THR A 22 11.59 -8.33 2.14
N ALA A 23 10.49 -8.20 1.38
CA ALA A 23 10.37 -8.88 0.11
C ALA A 23 11.22 -8.15 -0.93
N VAL A 24 12.05 -8.93 -1.63
CA VAL A 24 12.82 -8.47 -2.79
C VAL A 24 11.87 -7.83 -3.80
N HIS A 25 12.25 -6.68 -4.34
CA HIS A 25 11.45 -5.85 -5.22
C HIS A 25 10.99 -6.62 -6.48
N ASN A 26 9.76 -7.12 -6.51
CA ASN A 26 9.19 -7.87 -7.64
C ASN A 26 9.21 -7.06 -8.96
N GLU A 27 9.22 -5.73 -8.88
CA GLU A 27 9.29 -4.85 -10.05
C GLU A 27 10.72 -4.69 -10.62
N GLU A 28 11.79 -4.95 -9.86
CA GLU A 28 13.17 -4.89 -10.40
C GLU A 28 13.61 -6.24 -11.01
N GLU A 29 13.08 -7.36 -10.50
CA GLU A 29 13.17 -8.69 -11.13
C GLU A 29 12.52 -8.68 -12.53
N ALA A 30 11.38 -8.01 -12.69
CA ALA A 30 10.71 -7.85 -13.98
C ALA A 30 11.55 -7.06 -15.02
N PHE A 31 12.54 -6.27 -14.57
CA PHE A 31 13.50 -5.55 -15.42
C PHE A 31 14.91 -6.16 -15.42
N GLY A 32 15.11 -7.34 -14.82
CA GLY A 32 16.38 -8.08 -14.86
C GLY A 32 17.55 -7.39 -14.16
N ARG A 33 17.30 -6.49 -13.20
CA ARG A 33 18.33 -5.80 -12.44
C ARG A 33 18.37 -6.34 -11.01
N ASN A 34 19.58 -6.66 -10.54
CA ASN A 34 19.83 -7.25 -9.23
C ASN A 34 19.49 -6.21 -8.15
N ALA A 35 18.31 -6.37 -7.55
CA ALA A 35 17.67 -5.43 -6.64
C ALA A 35 18.29 -5.50 -5.24
N GLY A 36 19.47 -4.91 -5.08
CA GLY A 36 20.18 -4.83 -3.79
C GLY A 36 19.57 -3.83 -2.80
N SER A 37 18.24 -3.79 -2.65
CA SER A 37 17.57 -2.92 -1.67
C SER A 37 16.35 -3.64 -1.11
N ASP A 38 16.56 -4.33 0.02
CA ASP A 38 15.49 -4.82 0.90
C ASP A 38 14.64 -3.63 1.33
N ARG A 39 13.42 -3.50 0.80
CA ARG A 39 12.47 -2.47 1.23
C ARG A 39 11.36 -3.07 2.06
N HIS A 40 10.89 -2.31 3.03
CA HIS A 40 9.78 -2.72 3.87
C HIS A 40 8.47 -2.65 3.09
N HIS A 41 7.71 -3.75 3.17
CA HIS A 41 6.34 -3.82 2.71
C HIS A 41 5.43 -3.66 3.91
N TYR A 42 4.38 -2.86 3.76
CA TYR A 42 3.39 -2.63 4.79
C TYR A 42 2.06 -3.17 4.31
N ARG A 43 1.35 -3.89 5.18
CA ARG A 43 -0.07 -4.12 4.98
C ARG A 43 -0.82 -2.94 5.55
N ILE A 44 -1.56 -2.25 4.68
CA ILE A 44 -2.43 -1.14 5.06
C ILE A 44 -3.90 -1.54 4.94
N ALA A 45 -4.74 -0.90 5.75
CA ALA A 45 -6.19 -0.95 5.66
C ALA A 45 -6.73 0.44 5.28
N VAL A 46 -7.46 0.51 4.17
CA VAL A 46 -8.14 1.72 3.70
C VAL A 46 -9.65 1.50 3.81
N ALA A 47 -10.36 2.44 4.45
CA ALA A 47 -11.81 2.36 4.56
C ALA A 47 -12.46 2.35 3.17
N MET A 48 -13.40 1.43 2.92
CA MET A 48 -14.07 1.33 1.62
C MET A 48 -14.86 2.60 1.26
N THR A 49 -15.31 3.35 2.27
CA THR A 49 -15.96 4.66 2.11
C THR A 49 -15.01 5.77 1.63
N GLU A 50 -13.71 5.65 1.92
CA GLU A 50 -12.69 6.56 1.41
C GLU A 50 -12.32 6.25 -0.04
N VAL A 51 -12.34 4.97 -0.41
CA VAL A 51 -12.03 4.50 -1.77
C VAL A 51 -13.19 4.78 -2.73
N TRP A 52 -14.43 4.50 -2.31
CA TRP A 52 -15.60 4.57 -3.18
C TRP A 52 -16.67 5.50 -2.62
N ASN A 53 -16.99 6.56 -3.37
CA ASN A 53 -18.12 7.42 -3.04
C ASN A 53 -19.44 6.64 -3.13
N GLY A 54 -20.29 6.74 -2.11
CA GLY A 54 -21.57 6.03 -2.06
C GLY A 54 -21.45 4.54 -1.74
N TYR A 55 -20.34 4.09 -1.14
CA TYR A 55 -20.22 2.71 -0.65
C TYR A 55 -21.37 2.38 0.32
N ALA A 56 -22.26 1.48 -0.08
CA ALA A 56 -23.54 1.22 0.60
C ALA A 56 -23.51 0.04 1.59
N SER A 57 -22.37 -0.63 1.72
CA SER A 57 -22.18 -1.75 2.66
C SER A 57 -21.70 -1.23 4.02
N SER A 58 -21.24 -2.13 4.88
CA SER A 58 -20.77 -1.82 6.23
C SER A 58 -19.66 -0.76 6.21
N PRO A 59 -19.76 0.29 7.07
CA PRO A 59 -18.71 1.32 7.19
C PRO A 59 -17.41 0.78 7.79
N ASN A 60 -17.42 -0.45 8.32
CA ASN A 60 -16.24 -1.13 8.84
C ASN A 60 -15.52 -1.97 7.78
N ASP A 61 -16.00 -1.97 6.53
CA ASP A 61 -15.33 -2.67 5.44
C ASP A 61 -14.05 -1.93 5.05
N ASN A 62 -12.96 -2.68 4.95
CA ASN A 62 -11.64 -2.14 4.66
C ASN A 62 -11.01 -2.91 3.51
N LEU A 63 -10.41 -2.19 2.57
CA LEU A 63 -9.51 -2.73 1.57
C LEU A 63 -8.13 -2.92 2.19
N ARG A 64 -7.64 -4.16 2.18
CA ARG A 64 -6.29 -4.50 2.61
C ARG A 64 -5.40 -4.76 1.42
N ILE A 65 -4.30 -4.04 1.35
CA ILE A 65 -3.27 -4.25 0.33
C ILE A 65 -1.88 -4.13 0.93
N GLU A 66 -0.90 -4.68 0.23
CA GLU A 66 0.51 -4.54 0.54
C GLU A 66 1.11 -3.43 -0.32
N VAL A 67 1.83 -2.52 0.32
CA VAL A 67 2.45 -1.35 -0.33
C VAL A 67 3.89 -1.20 0.11
N PHE A 68 4.71 -0.60 -0.76
CA PHE A 68 6.07 -0.20 -0.41
C PHE A 68 6.06 1.03 0.49
N GLU A 69 7.09 1.15 1.34
CA GLU A 69 7.32 2.32 2.18
C GLU A 69 7.30 3.65 1.40
N THR A 70 7.76 3.63 0.14
CA THR A 70 7.82 4.80 -0.74
C THR A 70 6.47 5.34 -1.20
N TRP A 71 5.39 4.58 -0.99
CA TRP A 71 4.03 4.98 -1.35
C TRP A 71 3.31 5.67 -0.19
N LEU A 72 3.92 5.68 1.00
CA LEU A 72 3.34 6.21 2.23
C LEU A 72 4.04 7.50 2.65
N GLU A 73 3.25 8.42 3.18
CA GLU A 73 3.73 9.57 3.94
C GLU A 73 3.05 9.58 5.31
N GLY A 74 3.74 10.12 6.32
CA GLY A 74 3.16 10.28 7.65
C GLY A 74 2.04 11.32 7.61
N VAL A 75 0.92 11.05 8.29
CA VAL A 75 -0.13 12.04 8.47
C VAL A 75 0.36 13.03 9.53
N ALA A 76 0.57 14.30 9.16
CA ALA A 76 0.91 15.34 10.13
C ALA A 76 -0.23 15.53 11.15
N GLU A 77 0.13 15.76 12.41
CA GLU A 77 -0.82 15.98 13.54
C GLU A 77 -1.55 17.33 13.44
#